data_AF-A0A178VM39-F1
#
_entry.id   AF-A0A178VM39-F1
#
_cell.length_a   1.000
_cell.length_b   1.000
_cell.length_c   1.000
_cell.angle_alpha   90.00
_cell.angle_beta   90.00
_cell.angle_gamma   90.00
#
_symmetry.space_group_name_H-M   'P 1'
#
loop_
_entity.id
_entity.type
_entity.pdbx_description
1 polymer ?
#
loop_
_entity_poly.entity_id
_entity_poly.type
_entity_poly.pdbx_seq_one_letter_code
_entity_poly.pdbx_strand_id
1 'polypeptide(L)'
;MGYEKFTWVIQNFSYLQYLQCSQSNIFVIGGCKWFLKGYHDAKYLSLYLEVANYKTLPCGWRRHTRFRLTVVNQLSDELSQQREMEKWFDQKLFLSGYQMLLLTKLIAKKGGFLVNNEVKIVVEVDVLQVIGNLDVSEESLEVNQPMKRIKLNDDGASVKESIDVNGFLVLPSQAESLKHIFEKHPEMALKFRAKNQRMRTSSINLLLNIIETMCQSLQDLSIDDLGQAEQALTYLENSGFKVDWLERKLEEVKEKKMEEQIGKSRMQELEEELKVFKQRCSDIEALLEKEKQKCSDIEALLEKEKVKALAAARAPPLRLDDVV
;
A
#
# COMPACT_ATOMS: atom_id res chain seq x y z
N MET A 1 -2.46 25.60 13.14
CA MET A 1 -1.00 25.72 12.93
C MET A 1 -0.79 25.87 11.42
N GLY A 2 0.37 26.36 10.99
CA GLY A 2 0.67 26.53 9.56
C GLY A 2 1.43 25.33 9.00
N TYR A 3 1.71 25.35 7.71
CA TYR A 3 2.57 24.33 7.09
C TYR A 3 4.00 24.39 7.65
N GLU A 4 4.48 23.27 8.17
CA GLU A 4 5.91 23.04 8.41
C GLU A 4 6.50 22.23 7.24
N LYS A 5 7.78 22.41 6.92
CA LYS A 5 8.41 21.80 5.74
C LYS A 5 9.51 20.80 6.08
N PHE A 6 9.58 19.74 5.30
CA PHE A 6 10.69 18.79 5.28
C PHE A 6 11.20 18.63 3.83
N THR A 7 12.51 18.44 3.67
CA THR A 7 13.15 18.26 2.36
C THR A 7 13.89 16.94 2.32
N TRP A 8 13.64 16.17 1.26
CA TRP A 8 14.28 14.89 0.98
C TRP A 8 15.00 14.95 -0.36
N VAL A 9 16.25 14.51 -0.39
CA VAL A 9 17.05 14.41 -1.61
C VAL A 9 17.31 12.93 -1.89
N ILE A 10 16.82 12.45 -3.02
CA ILE A 10 17.12 11.10 -3.51
C ILE A 10 18.38 11.19 -4.34
N GLN A 11 19.46 10.59 -3.84
CA GLN A 11 20.74 10.54 -4.53
C GLN A 11 20.82 9.34 -5.46
N ASN A 12 21.72 9.43 -6.44
CA ASN A 12 22.02 8.32 -7.34
C ASN A 12 20.78 7.79 -8.08
N PHE A 13 19.82 8.66 -8.40
CA PHE A 13 18.48 8.28 -8.87
C PHE A 13 18.54 7.38 -10.12
N SER A 14 19.43 7.66 -11.07
CA SER A 14 19.57 6.86 -12.29
C SER A 14 20.10 5.44 -12.06
N TYR A 15 20.65 5.15 -10.88
CA TYR A 15 21.18 3.84 -10.50
C TYR A 15 20.19 3.03 -9.66
N LEU A 16 19.07 3.62 -9.26
CA LEU A 16 18.01 2.90 -8.56
C LEU A 16 17.40 1.87 -9.48
N GLN A 17 17.26 0.63 -8.99
CA GLN A 17 16.68 -0.46 -9.76
C GLN A 17 15.20 -0.19 -10.03
N TYR A 18 14.71 -0.74 -11.14
CA TYR A 18 13.30 -0.66 -11.52
C TYR A 18 12.40 -1.18 -10.38
N LEU A 19 11.35 -0.42 -10.00
CA LEU A 19 10.44 -0.71 -8.88
C LEU A 19 11.06 -0.59 -7.47
N GLN A 20 12.26 -0.04 -7.33
CA GLN A 20 12.87 0.16 -6.02
C GLN A 20 12.16 1.28 -5.24
N CYS A 21 11.74 0.95 -4.01
CA CYS A 21 11.20 1.92 -3.06
C CYS A 21 12.36 2.65 -2.37
N SER A 22 12.34 3.98 -2.43
CA SER A 22 13.24 4.84 -1.65
C SER A 22 12.46 5.44 -0.47
N GLN A 23 13.12 5.59 0.69
CA GLN A 23 12.51 6.19 1.86
C GLN A 23 13.36 7.34 2.39
N SER A 24 12.71 8.38 2.93
CA SER A 24 13.40 9.43 3.69
C SER A 24 13.72 8.98 5.11
N ASN A 25 14.55 9.77 5.80
CA ASN A 25 14.62 9.73 7.25
C ASN A 25 13.26 10.11 7.86
N ILE A 26 13.02 9.65 9.09
CA ILE A 26 11.86 10.07 9.88
C ILE A 26 12.03 11.54 10.26
N PHE A 27 10.98 12.33 10.11
CA PHE A 27 10.89 13.72 10.52
C PHE A 27 9.66 13.95 11.40
N VAL A 28 9.64 15.04 12.18
CA VAL A 28 8.56 15.36 13.11
C VAL A 28 7.93 16.68 12.69
N ILE A 29 6.61 16.67 12.48
CA ILE A 29 5.81 17.87 12.20
C ILE A 29 4.47 17.74 12.96
N GLY A 30 4.04 18.81 13.63
CA GLY A 30 2.81 18.78 14.44
C GLY A 30 2.84 17.73 15.54
N GLY A 31 4.01 17.46 16.13
CA GLY A 31 4.23 16.43 17.16
C GLY A 31 4.03 14.98 16.70
N CYS A 32 3.87 14.77 15.39
CA CYS A 32 3.70 13.46 14.77
C CYS A 32 4.96 13.11 13.95
N LYS A 33 5.38 11.85 13.98
CA LYS A 33 6.51 11.34 13.20
C LYS A 33 6.02 10.88 11.83
N TRP A 34 6.76 11.26 10.80
CA TRP A 34 6.44 11.01 9.40
C TRP A 34 7.69 10.53 8.66
N PHE A 35 7.50 9.87 7.53
CA PHE A 35 8.54 9.75 6.50
C PHE A 35 7.91 9.80 5.11
N LEU A 36 8.73 10.09 4.09
CA LEU A 36 8.34 10.03 2.69
C LEU A 36 8.76 8.69 2.08
N LYS A 37 7.88 8.12 1.25
CA LYS A 37 8.19 7.01 0.36
C LYS A 37 8.11 7.46 -1.09
N GLY A 38 9.12 7.11 -1.87
CA GLY A 38 9.20 7.35 -3.30
C GLY A 38 9.27 6.05 -4.06
N TYR A 39 8.33 5.84 -4.97
CA TYR A 39 8.30 4.70 -5.87
C TYR A 39 8.47 5.21 -7.30
N HIS A 40 9.35 4.59 -8.08
CA HIS A 40 9.39 4.84 -9.51
C HIS A 40 9.13 3.54 -10.28
N ASP A 41 8.11 3.58 -11.13
CA ASP A 41 7.83 2.52 -12.10
C ASP A 41 8.34 2.95 -13.49
N ALA A 42 7.92 2.26 -14.56
CA ALA A 42 8.35 2.59 -15.93
C ALA A 42 7.90 3.99 -16.40
N LYS A 43 6.88 4.56 -15.79
CA LYS A 43 6.14 5.72 -16.30
C LYS A 43 6.16 6.90 -15.34
N TYR A 44 6.09 6.69 -14.04
CA TYR A 44 5.89 7.74 -13.05
C TYR A 44 6.82 7.60 -11.83
N LEU A 45 7.20 8.76 -11.27
CA LEU A 45 7.60 8.91 -9.89
C LEU A 45 6.35 9.18 -9.04
N SER A 46 6.10 8.33 -8.07
CA SER A 46 5.01 8.44 -7.10
C SER A 46 5.58 8.72 -5.71
N LEU A 47 4.95 9.65 -4.98
CA LEU A 47 5.39 10.07 -3.65
C LEU A 47 4.24 9.91 -2.65
N TYR A 48 4.58 9.44 -1.46
CA TYR A 48 3.64 9.20 -0.39
C TYR A 48 4.19 9.71 0.95
N LEU A 49 3.30 10.27 1.76
CA LEU A 49 3.51 10.60 3.15
C LEU A 49 2.98 9.46 4.02
N GLU A 50 3.81 8.95 4.93
CA GLU A 50 3.46 7.88 5.86
C GLU A 50 3.58 8.35 7.30
N VAL A 51 2.65 7.93 8.16
CA VAL A 51 2.78 8.06 9.62
C VAL A 51 3.81 7.04 10.10
N ALA A 52 4.89 7.51 10.70
CA ALA A 52 5.95 6.62 11.18
C ALA A 52 5.48 5.82 12.40
N ASN A 53 5.93 4.57 12.51
CA ASN A 53 5.62 3.68 13.64
C ASN A 53 4.11 3.48 13.87
N TYR A 54 3.28 3.67 12.84
CA TYR A 54 1.82 3.59 12.93
C TYR A 54 1.30 2.26 13.53
N LYS A 55 2.06 1.16 13.34
CA LYS A 55 1.78 -0.17 13.93
C LYS A 55 1.90 -0.18 15.47
N THR A 56 2.70 0.71 16.04
CA THR A 56 2.95 0.81 17.49
C THR A 56 2.11 1.86 18.19
N LEU A 57 1.37 2.68 17.44
CA LEU A 57 0.52 3.72 18.00
C LEU A 57 -0.71 3.10 18.70
N PRO A 58 -1.20 3.69 19.80
CA PRO A 58 -2.33 3.17 20.55
C PRO A 58 -3.59 2.96 19.69
N CYS A 59 -4.40 1.96 20.04
CA CYS A 59 -5.64 1.70 19.31
C CYS A 59 -6.54 2.93 19.21
N GLY A 60 -7.05 3.21 18.01
CA GLY A 60 -7.92 4.37 17.76
C GLY A 60 -7.20 5.69 17.48
N TRP A 61 -5.87 5.69 17.32
CA TRP A 61 -5.14 6.89 16.90
C TRP A 61 -5.59 7.37 15.52
N ARG A 62 -5.70 8.69 15.35
CA ARG A 62 -5.98 9.31 14.04
C ARG A 62 -5.28 10.65 13.91
N ARG A 63 -4.78 10.99 12.71
CA ARG A 63 -4.18 12.30 12.39
C ARG A 63 -4.90 12.94 11.21
N HIS A 64 -5.60 14.04 11.42
CA HIS A 64 -6.15 14.85 10.34
C HIS A 64 -5.07 15.80 9.84
N THR A 65 -4.67 15.63 8.59
CA THR A 65 -3.49 16.29 8.06
C THR A 65 -3.76 16.80 6.66
N ARG A 66 -3.38 18.04 6.40
CA ARG A 66 -3.28 18.59 5.06
C ARG A 66 -1.81 18.67 4.69
N PHE A 67 -1.43 18.12 3.55
CA PHE A 67 -0.03 18.08 3.14
C PHE A 67 0.13 18.34 1.65
N ARG A 68 1.26 18.95 1.29
CA ARG A 68 1.65 19.27 -0.06
C ARG A 68 2.97 18.62 -0.40
N LEU A 69 2.98 17.81 -1.45
CA LEU A 69 4.16 17.17 -2.01
C LEU A 69 4.63 17.95 -3.22
N THR A 70 5.93 18.20 -3.31
CA THR A 70 6.57 18.96 -4.39
C THR A 70 7.80 18.24 -4.91
N VAL A 71 7.82 17.92 -6.20
CA VAL A 71 9.04 17.54 -6.91
C VAL A 71 9.68 18.83 -7.42
N VAL A 72 10.81 19.20 -6.84
CA VAL A 72 11.46 20.48 -7.08
C VAL A 72 12.15 20.47 -8.44
N ASN A 73 11.85 21.48 -9.26
CA ASN A 73 12.67 21.78 -10.41
C ASN A 73 13.83 22.66 -9.94
N GLN A 74 15.03 22.11 -9.98
CA GLN A 74 16.24 22.71 -9.40
C GLN A 74 16.83 23.83 -10.27
N LEU A 75 16.25 24.10 -11.46
CA LEU A 75 16.63 25.21 -12.33
C LEU A 75 15.67 26.40 -12.22
N SER A 76 14.41 26.16 -11.90
CA SER A 76 13.39 27.19 -11.72
C SER A 76 12.28 26.69 -10.81
N ASP A 77 12.09 27.37 -9.67
CA ASP A 77 11.07 27.00 -8.68
C ASP A 77 9.66 27.00 -9.28
N GLU A 78 9.36 27.89 -10.24
CA GLU A 78 8.06 27.99 -10.93
C GLU A 78 7.70 26.74 -11.75
N LEU A 79 8.71 25.98 -12.18
CA LEU A 79 8.53 24.75 -12.94
C LEU A 79 8.32 23.52 -12.05
N SER A 80 8.49 23.67 -10.73
CA SER A 80 8.27 22.61 -9.75
C SER A 80 6.86 22.04 -9.85
N GLN A 81 6.72 20.76 -9.55
CA GLN A 81 5.44 20.06 -9.68
C GLN A 81 4.92 19.73 -8.29
N GLN A 82 3.80 20.35 -7.93
CA GLN A 82 3.18 20.21 -6.61
C GLN A 82 1.77 19.62 -6.67
N ARG A 83 1.41 18.89 -5.62
CA ARG A 83 0.08 18.34 -5.36
C ARG A 83 -0.22 18.45 -3.87
N GLU A 84 -1.45 18.80 -3.54
CA GLU A 84 -1.92 18.95 -2.15
C GLU A 84 -3.07 17.97 -1.89
N MET A 85 -3.09 17.38 -0.69
CA MET A 85 -4.16 16.50 -0.21
C MET A 85 -4.49 16.83 1.25
N GLU A 86 -5.75 16.70 1.60
CA GLU A 86 -6.21 16.65 3.00
C GLU A 86 -6.71 15.23 3.30
N LYS A 87 -6.23 14.63 4.39
CA LYS A 87 -6.50 13.23 4.70
C LYS A 87 -6.51 12.95 6.20
N TRP A 88 -7.38 12.01 6.59
CA TRP A 88 -7.29 11.32 7.86
C TRP A 88 -6.37 10.11 7.73
N PHE A 89 -5.33 10.09 8.55
CA PHE A 89 -4.47 8.93 8.73
C PHE A 89 -4.91 8.14 9.96
N ASP A 90 -4.94 6.81 9.84
CA ASP A 90 -5.25 5.87 10.91
C ASP A 90 -4.59 4.50 10.66
N GLN A 91 -4.93 3.51 11.48
CA GLN A 91 -4.37 2.15 11.40
C GLN A 91 -4.61 1.44 10.06
N LYS A 92 -5.71 1.75 9.37
CA LYS A 92 -6.05 1.17 8.06
C LYS A 92 -5.49 2.02 6.92
N LEU A 93 -5.36 3.33 7.13
CA LEU A 93 -4.92 4.28 6.13
C LEU A 93 -3.78 5.16 6.66
N PHE A 94 -2.62 4.55 6.85
CA PHE A 94 -1.43 5.21 7.43
C PHE A 94 -0.49 5.82 6.36
N LEU A 95 -0.77 5.58 5.07
CA LEU A 95 0.00 6.03 3.92
C LEU A 95 -0.92 6.72 2.91
N SER A 96 -0.51 7.87 2.38
CA SER A 96 -1.27 8.57 1.34
C SER A 96 -0.39 9.45 0.45
N GLY A 97 -0.75 9.62 -0.82
CA GLY A 97 0.12 10.27 -1.80
C GLY A 97 -0.43 10.26 -3.23
N TYR A 98 0.46 10.54 -4.20
CA TYR A 98 0.12 10.69 -5.61
C TYR A 98 1.21 10.16 -6.55
N GLN A 99 0.80 9.80 -7.76
CA GLN A 99 1.68 9.83 -8.93
C GLN A 99 2.02 11.28 -9.24
N MET A 100 3.28 11.67 -9.06
CA MET A 100 3.70 13.07 -9.07
C MET A 100 4.18 13.54 -10.43
N LEU A 101 5.06 12.77 -11.08
CA LEU A 101 5.74 13.22 -12.28
C LEU A 101 6.06 12.07 -13.22
N LEU A 102 5.85 12.28 -14.52
CA LEU A 102 6.29 11.35 -15.55
C LEU A 102 7.82 11.16 -15.47
N LEU A 103 8.27 9.92 -15.49
CA LEU A 103 9.68 9.57 -15.43
C LEU A 103 10.45 10.18 -16.61
N THR A 104 9.84 10.21 -17.80
CA THR A 104 10.40 10.86 -18.99
C THR A 104 10.67 12.35 -18.81
N LYS A 105 9.78 13.05 -18.08
CA LYS A 105 9.95 14.47 -17.73
C LYS A 105 10.97 14.66 -16.61
N LEU A 106 11.02 13.73 -15.65
CA LEU A 106 11.96 13.75 -14.54
C LEU A 106 13.42 13.61 -15.01
N ILE A 107 13.71 12.63 -15.88
CA ILE A 107 15.08 12.29 -16.32
C ILE A 107 15.55 13.09 -17.55
N ALA A 108 14.71 13.98 -18.09
CA ALA A 108 15.07 14.78 -19.24
C ALA A 108 16.31 15.65 -18.93
N LYS A 109 17.36 15.55 -19.76
CA LYS A 109 18.66 16.23 -19.54
C LYS A 109 18.56 17.74 -19.30
N LYS A 110 17.55 18.40 -19.87
CA LYS A 110 17.27 19.84 -19.70
C LYS A 110 15.97 20.12 -18.94
N GLY A 111 15.39 19.09 -18.30
CA GLY A 111 14.11 19.18 -17.60
C GLY A 111 14.21 19.84 -16.23
N GLY A 112 15.39 19.85 -15.61
CA GLY A 112 15.68 20.54 -14.35
C GLY A 112 15.25 19.83 -13.07
N PHE A 113 14.57 18.69 -13.14
CA PHE A 113 14.18 17.93 -11.95
C PHE A 113 15.29 17.01 -11.43
N LEU A 114 16.03 16.36 -12.35
CA LEU A 114 17.21 15.56 -12.05
C LEU A 114 18.48 16.39 -12.32
N VAL A 115 19.18 16.80 -11.26
CA VAL A 115 20.44 17.57 -11.35
C VAL A 115 21.49 16.85 -10.51
N ASN A 116 22.70 16.65 -11.04
CA ASN A 116 23.77 15.87 -10.39
C ASN A 116 23.35 14.46 -9.96
N ASN A 117 22.44 13.84 -10.71
CA ASN A 117 21.82 12.55 -10.38
C ASN A 117 21.02 12.55 -9.06
N GLU A 118 20.59 13.73 -8.61
CA GLU A 118 19.76 13.93 -7.43
C GLU A 118 18.38 14.46 -7.80
N VAL A 119 17.35 13.93 -7.15
CA VAL A 119 15.97 14.44 -7.22
C VAL A 119 15.61 15.03 -5.86
N LYS A 120 15.24 16.30 -5.84
CA LYS A 120 14.84 17.02 -4.63
C LYS A 120 13.34 17.04 -4.47
N ILE A 121 12.87 16.61 -3.30
CA ILE A 121 11.47 16.53 -2.91
C ILE A 121 11.27 17.39 -1.67
N VAL A 122 10.18 18.15 -1.67
CA VAL A 122 9.75 18.92 -0.50
C VAL A 122 8.36 18.44 -0.11
N VAL A 123 8.14 18.22 1.18
CA VAL A 123 6.81 18.03 1.74
C VAL A 123 6.52 19.13 2.74
N GLU A 124 5.34 19.69 2.65
CA GLU A 124 4.80 20.63 3.63
C GLU A 124 3.60 19.97 4.30
N VAL A 125 3.57 19.96 5.63
CA VAL A 125 2.56 19.24 6.42
C VAL A 125 1.93 20.20 7.43
N ASP A 126 0.61 20.19 7.48
CA ASP A 126 -0.22 20.93 8.42
C ASP A 126 -1.12 19.92 9.15
N VAL A 127 -0.81 19.67 10.43
CA VAL A 127 -1.57 18.73 11.27
C VAL A 127 -2.74 19.48 11.89
N LEU A 128 -3.93 19.28 11.32
CA LEU A 128 -5.16 19.97 11.68
C LEU A 128 -5.76 19.44 12.98
N GLN A 129 -5.70 18.12 13.19
CA GLN A 129 -6.27 17.48 14.37
C GLN A 129 -5.55 16.17 14.70
N VAL A 130 -5.39 15.89 15.99
CA VAL A 130 -4.76 14.66 16.50
C VAL A 130 -5.72 13.99 17.47
N ILE A 131 -5.99 12.69 17.26
CA ILE A 131 -6.70 11.81 18.18
C ILE A 131 -5.70 10.76 18.69
N GLY A 132 -5.59 10.63 20.01
CA GLY A 132 -4.56 9.82 20.68
C GLY A 132 -3.31 10.64 21.07
N ASN A 133 -2.31 9.98 21.65
CA ASN A 133 -1.09 10.65 22.12
C ASN A 133 -0.22 11.14 20.95
N LEU A 134 0.48 12.26 21.12
CA LEU A 134 1.51 12.72 20.20
C LEU A 134 2.74 11.80 20.28
N ASP A 135 3.49 11.72 19.17
CA ASP A 135 4.64 10.82 19.05
C ASP A 135 5.88 11.37 19.75
N VAL A 136 5.82 12.67 20.09
CA VAL A 136 6.83 13.47 20.74
C VAL A 136 6.11 14.39 21.73
N SER A 137 6.48 14.29 23.02
CA SER A 137 5.97 15.20 24.06
C SER A 137 6.64 16.57 23.91
N GLU A 138 5.91 17.66 24.19
CA GLU A 138 6.39 19.06 24.07
C GLU A 138 7.68 19.34 24.87
N GLU A 139 8.05 18.50 25.83
CA GLU A 139 9.29 18.63 26.62
C GLU A 139 10.60 18.31 25.86
N SER A 140 10.55 17.84 24.61
CA SER A 140 11.76 17.41 23.89
C SER A 140 12.30 18.41 22.85
N LEU A 141 11.75 19.63 22.79
CA LEU A 141 12.22 20.67 21.89
C LEU A 141 13.31 21.58 22.46
N GLU A 142 13.76 21.37 23.70
CA GLU A 142 14.88 22.14 24.25
C GLU A 142 16.04 21.28 24.78
N VAL A 143 17.24 21.79 24.46
CA VAL A 143 18.56 21.52 25.05
C VAL A 143 19.45 20.45 24.38
N ASN A 144 20.37 21.01 23.58
CA ASN A 144 21.69 20.45 23.30
C ASN A 144 22.57 20.39 24.58
N GLN A 145 23.35 19.30 24.71
CA GLN A 145 24.50 19.02 25.62
C GLN A 145 24.24 18.38 27.01
N PRO A 146 25.24 17.74 27.66
CA PRO A 146 25.71 16.37 27.46
C PRO A 146 25.45 15.46 28.68
N MET A 147 25.51 14.14 28.44
CA MET A 147 25.27 13.04 29.38
C MET A 147 25.80 13.26 30.82
N LYS A 148 24.91 13.17 31.82
CA LYS A 148 25.26 12.86 33.21
C LYS A 148 24.82 11.44 33.55
N ARG A 149 25.79 10.62 33.97
CA ARG A 149 25.60 9.30 34.58
C ARG A 149 24.60 9.40 35.74
N ILE A 150 23.48 8.70 35.64
CA ILE A 150 22.62 8.40 36.78
C ILE A 150 22.98 6.99 37.26
N LYS A 151 23.33 6.90 38.54
CA LYS A 151 23.61 5.66 39.25
C LYS A 151 22.34 4.82 39.29
N LEU A 152 22.49 3.52 39.02
CA LEU A 152 21.50 2.50 39.27
C LEU A 152 21.06 2.56 40.73
N ASN A 153 19.76 2.68 40.96
CA ASN A 153 19.11 2.04 42.09
C ASN A 153 18.09 1.05 41.52
N ASP A 154 18.33 -0.19 41.93
CA ASP A 154 17.49 -1.37 41.85
C ASP A 154 16.13 -1.11 42.49
N ASP A 155 15.06 -1.56 41.84
CA ASP A 155 13.90 -2.21 42.46
C ASP A 155 12.79 -2.48 41.42
N GLY A 156 12.51 -3.77 41.20
CA GLY A 156 11.21 -4.23 40.66
C GLY A 156 11.20 -4.82 39.25
N ALA A 157 12.15 -5.69 38.89
CA ALA A 157 12.06 -6.46 37.65
C ALA A 157 11.16 -7.69 37.81
N SER A 158 10.05 -7.72 37.09
CA SER A 158 9.36 -8.97 36.75
C SER A 158 10.32 -9.83 35.92
N VAL A 159 10.95 -10.83 36.55
CA VAL A 159 11.84 -11.77 35.86
C VAL A 159 10.98 -12.63 34.93
N LYS A 160 10.91 -12.27 33.64
CA LYS A 160 10.45 -13.21 32.62
C LYS A 160 11.48 -14.34 32.55
N GLU A 161 11.09 -15.50 33.06
CA GLU A 161 11.88 -16.73 33.03
C GLU A 161 12.28 -17.05 31.58
N SER A 162 13.57 -17.02 31.26
CA SER A 162 14.11 -17.28 29.92
C SER A 162 14.80 -18.64 29.89
N ILE A 163 14.59 -19.40 28.82
CA ILE A 163 15.18 -20.73 28.62
C ILE A 163 16.40 -20.62 27.70
N ASP A 164 17.51 -21.27 28.07
CA ASP A 164 18.67 -21.42 27.20
C ASP A 164 18.48 -22.59 26.24
N VAL A 165 18.64 -22.32 24.95
CA VAL A 165 18.67 -23.32 23.88
C VAL A 165 19.93 -23.11 23.06
N ASN A 166 20.90 -24.03 23.15
CA ASN A 166 22.19 -23.97 22.46
C ASN A 166 22.94 -22.64 22.69
N GLY A 167 22.87 -22.11 23.92
CA GLY A 167 23.50 -20.83 24.30
C GLY A 167 22.68 -19.59 23.91
N PHE A 168 21.45 -19.73 23.43
CA PHE A 168 20.54 -18.62 23.13
C PHE A 168 19.41 -18.57 24.16
N LEU A 169 19.23 -17.41 24.82
CA LEU A 169 18.12 -17.22 25.75
C LEU A 169 16.87 -16.77 25.00
N VAL A 170 15.79 -17.55 25.14
CA VAL A 170 14.47 -17.32 24.53
C VAL A 170 13.33 -17.45 25.53
N LEU A 171 12.13 -17.00 25.15
CA LEU A 171 10.94 -17.23 25.95
C LEU A 171 10.55 -18.73 25.95
N PRO A 172 9.91 -19.24 27.02
CA PRO A 172 9.48 -20.64 27.08
C PRO A 172 8.61 -21.07 25.89
N SER A 173 7.73 -20.18 25.41
CA SER A 173 6.86 -20.42 24.26
C SER A 173 7.61 -20.58 22.93
N GLN A 174 8.86 -20.12 22.85
CA GLN A 174 9.69 -20.16 21.64
C GLN A 174 10.72 -21.29 21.67
N ALA A 175 10.97 -21.88 22.85
CA ALA A 175 12.06 -22.82 23.06
C ALA A 175 11.93 -24.10 22.22
N GLU A 176 10.71 -24.63 22.07
CA GLU A 176 10.47 -25.86 21.32
C GLU A 176 10.65 -25.66 19.80
N SER A 177 10.12 -24.55 19.26
CA SER A 177 10.34 -24.17 17.86
C SER A 177 11.82 -24.01 17.56
N LEU A 178 12.57 -23.35 18.46
CA LEU A 178 14.00 -23.13 18.27
C LEU A 178 14.81 -24.44 18.34
N LYS A 179 14.48 -25.35 19.27
CA LYS A 179 15.09 -26.68 19.33
C LYS A 179 14.90 -27.42 18.02
N HIS A 180 13.68 -27.43 17.48
CA HIS A 180 13.38 -28.10 16.23
C HIS A 180 14.15 -27.51 15.03
N ILE A 181 14.34 -26.19 15.00
CA ILE A 181 15.15 -25.52 13.97
C ILE A 181 16.61 -26.01 14.05
N PHE A 182 17.20 -26.05 15.25
CA PHE A 182 18.57 -26.54 15.42
C PHE A 182 18.72 -28.05 15.15
N GLU A 183 17.68 -28.85 15.40
CA GLU A 183 17.68 -30.28 15.03
C GLU A 183 17.72 -30.47 13.52
N LYS A 184 16.98 -29.66 12.76
CA LYS A 184 16.95 -29.71 11.29
C LYS A 184 18.13 -29.01 10.63
N HIS A 185 18.67 -27.99 11.27
CA HIS A 185 19.75 -27.14 10.77
C HIS A 185 20.83 -26.96 11.83
N PRO A 186 21.53 -28.03 12.23
CA PRO A 186 22.51 -27.98 13.33
C PRO A 186 23.68 -27.04 13.03
N GLU A 187 24.01 -26.84 11.75
CA GLU A 187 25.09 -25.95 11.33
C GLU A 187 24.73 -24.45 11.33
N MET A 188 23.45 -24.12 11.56
CA MET A 188 22.88 -22.78 11.36
C MET A 188 23.65 -21.68 12.09
N ALA A 189 24.13 -21.92 13.31
CA ALA A 189 24.84 -20.92 14.12
C ALA A 189 26.33 -21.23 14.35
N LEU A 190 26.93 -22.15 13.58
CA LEU A 190 28.32 -22.57 13.82
C LEU A 190 29.36 -21.45 13.63
N LYS A 191 29.12 -20.54 12.68
CA LYS A 191 30.01 -19.40 12.41
C LYS A 191 29.60 -18.15 13.19
N PHE A 192 28.55 -18.22 14.00
CA PHE A 192 28.05 -17.09 14.77
C PHE A 192 28.97 -16.81 15.97
N ARG A 193 29.54 -15.60 16.02
CA ARG A 193 30.65 -15.26 16.93
C ARG A 193 30.27 -14.33 18.08
N ALA A 194 29.02 -13.90 18.19
CA ALA A 194 28.64 -12.94 19.22
C ALA A 194 28.69 -13.58 20.62
N LYS A 195 29.51 -12.99 21.50
CA LYS A 195 29.64 -13.38 22.91
C LYS A 195 28.67 -12.63 23.83
N ASN A 196 28.12 -11.50 23.38
CA ASN A 196 27.21 -10.69 24.16
C ASN A 196 25.80 -11.31 24.16
N GLN A 197 25.29 -11.67 25.33
CA GLN A 197 24.00 -12.38 25.45
C GLN A 197 22.81 -11.62 24.86
N ARG A 198 22.78 -10.29 24.99
CA ARG A 198 21.72 -9.46 24.42
C ARG A 198 21.72 -9.57 22.89
N MET A 199 22.90 -9.54 22.27
CA MET A 199 23.03 -9.73 20.82
C MET A 199 22.58 -11.13 20.37
N ARG A 200 22.90 -12.17 21.15
CA ARG A 200 22.46 -13.55 20.87
C ARG A 200 20.93 -13.63 20.88
N THR A 201 20.29 -13.08 21.92
CA THR A 201 18.83 -13.02 22.03
C THR A 201 18.20 -12.16 20.92
N SER A 202 18.80 -11.03 20.53
CA SER A 202 18.30 -10.23 19.41
C SER A 202 18.35 -10.99 18.09
N SER A 203 19.45 -11.69 17.79
CA SER A 203 19.57 -12.49 16.56
C SER A 203 18.55 -13.62 16.51
N ILE A 204 18.31 -14.32 17.62
CA ILE A 204 17.36 -15.43 17.63
C ILE A 204 15.90 -14.96 17.55
N ASN A 205 15.57 -13.83 18.17
CA ASN A 205 14.25 -13.22 18.02
C ASN A 205 14.01 -12.75 16.59
N LEU A 206 15.04 -12.21 15.93
CA LEU A 206 14.96 -11.82 14.53
C LEU A 206 14.68 -13.04 13.63
N LEU A 207 15.41 -14.15 13.86
CA LEU A 207 15.16 -15.41 13.14
C LEU A 207 13.72 -15.91 13.32
N LEU A 208 13.24 -15.95 14.56
CA LEU A 208 11.88 -16.40 14.86
C LEU A 208 10.82 -15.49 14.24
N ASN A 209 11.03 -14.17 14.26
CA ASN A 209 10.12 -13.21 13.63
C ASN A 209 10.05 -13.39 12.11
N ILE A 210 11.17 -13.71 11.44
CA ILE A 210 11.17 -13.99 10.00
C ILE A 210 10.32 -15.24 9.71
N ILE A 211 10.52 -16.31 10.48
CA ILE A 211 9.75 -17.55 10.34
C ILE A 211 8.27 -17.28 10.59
N GLU A 212 7.93 -16.59 11.66
CA GLU A 212 6.56 -16.21 11.99
C GLU A 212 5.91 -15.40 10.86
N THR A 213 6.65 -14.44 10.28
CA THR A 213 6.19 -13.63 9.14
C THR A 213 5.84 -14.52 7.94
N MET A 214 6.71 -15.46 7.58
CA MET A 214 6.44 -16.39 6.47
C MET A 214 5.34 -17.42 6.76
N CYS A 215 5.01 -17.65 8.03
CA CYS A 215 3.91 -18.52 8.43
C CYS A 215 2.54 -17.82 8.43
N GLN A 216 2.49 -16.51 8.22
CA GLN A 216 1.22 -15.78 8.11
C GLN A 216 0.43 -16.19 6.86
N SER A 217 -0.87 -15.93 6.89
CA SER A 217 -1.72 -16.14 5.72
C SER A 217 -1.25 -15.23 4.57
N LEU A 218 -1.36 -15.68 3.33
CA LEU A 218 -1.01 -14.83 2.18
C LEU A 218 -1.82 -13.53 2.16
N GLN A 219 -3.05 -13.52 2.69
CA GLN A 219 -3.89 -12.33 2.72
C GLN A 219 -3.36 -11.26 3.68
N ASP A 220 -2.84 -11.68 4.83
CA ASP A 220 -2.30 -10.78 5.87
C ASP A 220 -0.86 -10.36 5.59
N LEU A 221 -0.13 -11.18 4.81
CA LEU A 221 1.25 -10.93 4.45
C LEU A 221 1.36 -9.83 3.39
N SER A 222 2.11 -8.77 3.68
CA SER A 222 2.40 -7.70 2.71
C SER A 222 3.74 -7.89 1.99
N ILE A 223 3.88 -7.26 0.81
CA ILE A 223 5.15 -7.22 0.07
C ILE A 223 6.24 -6.52 0.90
N ASP A 224 5.86 -5.50 1.68
CA ASP A 224 6.77 -4.80 2.57
C ASP A 224 7.27 -5.73 3.70
N ASP A 225 6.40 -6.54 4.32
CA ASP A 225 6.80 -7.50 5.36
C ASP A 225 7.78 -8.55 4.81
N LEU A 226 7.57 -9.01 3.56
CA LEU A 226 8.51 -9.89 2.85
C LEU A 226 9.86 -9.23 2.58
N GLY A 227 9.86 -7.94 2.20
CA GLY A 227 11.09 -7.18 2.00
C GLY A 227 11.84 -6.89 3.31
N GLN A 228 11.14 -6.74 4.42
CA GLN A 228 11.76 -6.62 5.75
C GLN A 228 12.35 -7.96 6.21
N ALA A 229 11.65 -9.07 5.96
CA ALA A 229 12.15 -10.40 6.25
C ALA A 229 13.46 -10.71 5.48
N GLU A 230 13.57 -10.28 4.23
CA GLU A 230 14.78 -10.42 3.42
C GLU A 230 15.96 -9.63 4.00
N GLN A 231 15.75 -8.36 4.34
CA GLN A 231 16.79 -7.54 4.99
C GLN A 231 17.25 -8.14 6.32
N ALA A 232 16.30 -8.66 7.10
CA ALA A 232 16.58 -9.34 8.35
C ALA A 232 17.39 -10.63 8.16
N LEU A 233 17.13 -11.40 7.09
CA LEU A 233 17.95 -12.56 6.70
C LEU A 233 19.37 -12.14 6.36
N THR A 234 19.56 -11.11 5.54
CA THR A 234 20.89 -10.58 5.21
C THR A 234 21.67 -10.16 6.46
N TYR A 235 21.00 -9.58 7.46
CA TYR A 235 21.63 -9.27 8.74
C TYR A 235 22.08 -10.53 9.51
N LEU A 236 21.26 -11.58 9.52
CA LEU A 236 21.59 -12.85 10.16
C LEU A 236 22.77 -13.53 9.47
N GLU A 237 22.77 -13.54 8.14
CA GLU A 237 23.87 -14.07 7.32
C GLU A 237 25.19 -13.36 7.64
N ASN A 238 25.17 -12.01 7.64
CA ASN A 238 26.33 -11.19 8.01
C ASN A 238 26.80 -11.41 9.47
N SER A 239 25.88 -11.82 10.35
CA SER A 239 26.21 -12.17 11.74
C SER A 239 26.85 -13.56 11.87
N GLY A 240 26.92 -14.33 10.77
CA GLY A 240 27.50 -15.66 10.71
C GLY A 240 26.47 -16.79 10.89
N PHE A 241 25.18 -16.50 10.77
CA PHE A 241 24.18 -17.56 10.63
C PHE A 241 24.19 -18.09 9.20
N LYS A 242 24.02 -19.41 9.04
CA LYS A 242 23.81 -20.06 7.74
C LYS A 242 22.32 -20.24 7.52
N VAL A 243 21.72 -19.35 6.72
CA VAL A 243 20.26 -19.22 6.54
C VAL A 243 19.78 -19.52 5.11
N ASP A 244 20.62 -20.15 4.26
CA ASP A 244 20.30 -20.50 2.87
C ASP A 244 18.94 -21.23 2.71
N TRP A 245 18.60 -22.07 3.68
CA TRP A 245 17.33 -22.81 3.70
C TRP A 245 16.12 -21.89 3.90
N LEU A 246 16.29 -20.84 4.71
CA LEU A 246 15.26 -19.88 5.05
C LEU A 246 15.10 -18.84 3.93
N GLU A 247 16.20 -18.44 3.28
CA GLU A 247 16.19 -17.62 2.07
C GLU A 247 15.40 -18.28 0.94
N ARG A 248 15.66 -19.56 0.67
CA ARG A 248 14.90 -20.32 -0.34
C ARG A 248 13.41 -20.37 -0.02
N LYS A 249 13.06 -20.54 1.27
CA LYS A 249 11.66 -20.54 1.71
C LYS A 249 11.02 -19.17 1.60
N LEU A 250 11.75 -18.10 1.88
CA LEU A 250 11.25 -16.74 1.68
C LEU A 250 10.95 -16.47 0.20
N GLU A 251 11.80 -16.95 -0.70
CA GLU A 251 11.58 -16.79 -2.15
C GLU A 251 10.35 -17.58 -2.63
N GLU A 252 10.14 -18.81 -2.15
CA GLU A 252 8.92 -19.59 -2.43
C GLU A 252 7.65 -18.85 -1.95
N VAL A 253 7.70 -18.17 -0.81
CA VAL A 253 6.55 -17.40 -0.28
C VAL A 253 6.33 -16.12 -1.09
N LYS A 254 7.40 -15.44 -1.51
CA LYS A 254 7.33 -14.26 -2.39
C LYS A 254 6.68 -14.57 -3.73
N GLU A 255 7.09 -15.68 -4.36
CA GLU A 255 6.50 -16.14 -5.62
C GLU A 255 4.99 -16.37 -5.48
N LYS A 256 4.58 -17.14 -4.46
CA LYS A 256 3.15 -17.37 -4.17
C LYS A 256 2.38 -16.09 -3.88
N LYS A 257 3.01 -15.13 -3.18
CA LYS A 257 2.39 -13.82 -2.91
C LYS A 257 2.17 -13.04 -4.20
N MET A 258 3.09 -13.11 -5.15
CA MET A 258 2.95 -12.46 -6.45
C MET A 258 1.84 -13.11 -7.29
N GLU A 259 1.78 -14.44 -7.34
CA GLU A 259 0.71 -15.19 -8.01
C GLU A 259 -0.67 -14.82 -7.46
N GLU A 260 -0.81 -14.70 -6.13
CA GLU A 260 -2.05 -14.28 -5.46
C GLU A 260 -2.50 -12.88 -5.94
N GLN A 261 -1.57 -11.92 -6.05
CA GLN A 261 -1.89 -10.56 -6.48
C GLN A 261 -2.29 -10.49 -7.97
N ILE A 262 -1.60 -11.26 -8.82
CA ILE A 262 -1.96 -11.39 -10.24
C ILE A 262 -3.36 -11.99 -10.36
N GLY A 263 -3.65 -13.06 -9.60
CA GLY A 263 -4.96 -13.69 -9.57
C GLY A 263 -6.07 -12.74 -9.12
N LYS A 264 -5.83 -11.95 -8.06
CA LYS A 264 -6.76 -10.91 -7.59
C LYS A 264 -7.04 -9.85 -8.64
N SER A 265 -6.01 -9.34 -9.30
CA SER A 265 -6.15 -8.32 -10.36
C SER A 265 -6.99 -8.85 -11.52
N ARG A 266 -6.71 -10.08 -11.97
CA ARG A 266 -7.47 -10.73 -13.05
C ARG A 266 -8.92 -11.00 -12.69
N MET A 267 -9.20 -11.32 -11.43
CA MET A 267 -10.56 -11.50 -10.93
C MET A 267 -11.35 -10.19 -11.01
N GLN A 268 -10.74 -9.07 -10.59
CA GLN A 268 -11.37 -7.74 -10.67
C GLN A 268 -11.66 -7.32 -12.12
N GLU A 269 -10.75 -7.59 -13.05
CA GLU A 269 -10.97 -7.33 -14.48
C GLU A 269 -12.19 -8.11 -15.01
N LEU A 270 -12.28 -9.40 -14.71
CA LEU A 270 -13.41 -10.25 -15.10
C LEU A 270 -14.73 -9.79 -14.46
N GLU A 271 -14.69 -9.31 -13.22
CA GLU A 271 -15.87 -8.76 -12.54
C GLU A 271 -16.40 -7.49 -13.23
N GLU A 272 -15.51 -6.58 -13.66
CA GLU A 272 -15.91 -5.39 -14.41
C GLU A 272 -16.39 -5.72 -15.83
N GLU A 273 -15.74 -6.66 -16.53
CA GLU A 273 -16.23 -7.16 -17.82
C GLU A 273 -17.62 -7.78 -17.71
N LEU A 274 -17.86 -8.58 -16.67
CA LEU A 274 -19.17 -9.17 -16.39
C LEU A 274 -20.23 -8.10 -16.14
N LYS A 275 -19.87 -7.02 -15.47
CA LYS A 275 -20.77 -5.89 -15.21
C LYS A 275 -21.17 -5.17 -16.50
N VAL A 276 -20.21 -4.94 -17.40
CA VAL A 276 -20.47 -4.37 -18.74
C VAL A 276 -21.37 -5.30 -19.56
N PHE A 277 -21.10 -6.61 -19.53
CA PHE A 277 -21.93 -7.58 -20.24
C PHE A 277 -23.37 -7.61 -19.71
N LYS A 278 -23.55 -7.61 -18.39
CA LYS A 278 -24.88 -7.53 -17.76
C LYS A 278 -25.65 -6.30 -18.21
N GLN A 279 -25.00 -5.13 -18.26
CA GLN A 279 -25.64 -3.91 -18.75
C GLN A 279 -26.09 -4.05 -20.21
N ARG A 280 -25.24 -4.60 -21.08
CA ARG A 280 -25.59 -4.85 -22.49
C ARG A 280 -26.76 -5.81 -22.64
N CYS A 281 -26.86 -6.84 -21.81
CA CYS A 281 -28.01 -7.74 -21.79
C CYS A 281 -29.29 -6.97 -21.47
N SER A 282 -29.28 -6.11 -20.45
CA SER A 282 -30.43 -5.27 -20.11
C SER A 282 -30.82 -4.31 -21.24
N ASP A 283 -29.84 -3.72 -21.93
CA ASP A 283 -30.11 -2.84 -23.07
C ASP A 283 -30.79 -3.60 -24.24
N ILE A 284 -30.32 -4.82 -24.52
CA ILE A 284 -30.90 -5.68 -25.56
C ILE A 284 -32.31 -6.15 -25.16
N GLU A 285 -32.53 -6.51 -23.90
CA GLU A 285 -33.86 -6.85 -23.39
C GLU A 285 -34.85 -5.70 -23.55
N ALA A 286 -34.43 -4.46 -23.27
CA ALA A 286 -35.26 -3.28 -23.46
C ALA A 286 -35.58 -3.03 -24.95
N LEU A 287 -34.61 -3.25 -25.85
CA LEU A 287 -34.85 -3.17 -27.29
C LEU A 287 -35.82 -4.24 -27.78
N LEU A 288 -35.69 -5.47 -27.28
CA LEU A 288 -36.60 -6.57 -27.61
C LEU A 288 -38.04 -6.24 -27.19
N GLU A 289 -38.24 -5.72 -25.98
CA GLU A 289 -39.57 -5.37 -25.50
C GLU A 289 -40.20 -4.23 -26.30
N LYS A 290 -39.39 -3.25 -26.70
CA LYS A 290 -39.83 -2.17 -27.60
C LYS A 290 -40.31 -2.69 -28.96
N GLU A 291 -39.58 -3.63 -29.56
CA GLU A 291 -39.99 -4.21 -30.85
C GLU A 291 -41.24 -5.10 -30.72
N LYS A 292 -41.39 -5.85 -29.62
CA LYS A 292 -42.64 -6.59 -29.35
C LYS A 292 -43.84 -5.66 -29.27
N GLN A 293 -43.71 -4.53 -28.56
CA GLN A 293 -44.81 -3.56 -28.46
C GLN A 293 -45.20 -3.01 -29.83
N LYS A 294 -44.21 -2.64 -30.67
CA LYS A 294 -44.48 -2.18 -32.04
C LYS A 294 -45.21 -3.22 -32.88
N CYS A 295 -44.81 -4.50 -32.80
CA CYS A 295 -45.50 -5.58 -33.51
C CYS A 295 -46.97 -5.68 -33.06
N SER A 296 -47.23 -5.61 -31.76
CA SER A 296 -48.59 -5.65 -31.22
C SER A 296 -49.43 -4.45 -31.69
N ASP A 297 -48.84 -3.25 -31.72
CA ASP A 297 -49.51 -2.04 -32.21
C ASP A 297 -49.88 -2.16 -33.71
N ILE A 298 -48.98 -2.73 -34.52
CA ILE A 298 -49.21 -2.97 -35.96
C ILE A 298 -50.32 -4.01 -36.16
N GLU A 299 -50.31 -5.10 -35.40
CA GLU A 299 -51.37 -6.12 -35.46
C GLU A 299 -52.74 -5.53 -35.12
N ALA A 300 -52.83 -4.69 -34.08
CA ALA A 300 -54.07 -4.02 -33.70
C ALA A 300 -54.57 -3.06 -34.80
N LEU A 301 -53.68 -2.32 -35.45
CA LEU A 301 -54.02 -1.45 -36.58
C LEU A 301 -54.54 -2.26 -37.77
N LEU A 302 -53.88 -3.36 -38.10
CA LEU A 302 -54.28 -4.24 -39.20
C LEU A 302 -55.68 -4.82 -38.95
N GLU A 303 -55.98 -5.25 -37.73
CA GLU A 303 -57.30 -5.80 -37.39
C GLU A 303 -58.40 -4.74 -37.51
N LYS A 304 -58.12 -3.50 -37.12
CA LYS A 304 -59.05 -2.37 -37.30
C LYS A 304 -59.34 -2.10 -38.78
N GLU A 305 -58.32 -2.12 -39.65
CA GLU A 305 -58.50 -1.93 -41.09
C GLU A 305 -59.27 -3.09 -41.75
N LYS A 306 -59.03 -4.34 -41.32
CA LYS A 306 -59.85 -5.47 -41.79
C LYS A 306 -61.33 -5.27 -41.48
N VAL A 307 -61.67 -4.85 -40.26
CA VAL A 307 -63.06 -4.59 -39.87
C VAL A 307 -63.69 -3.50 -40.73
N LYS A 308 -62.96 -2.41 -41.02
CA LYS A 308 -63.43 -1.34 -41.92
C LYS A 308 -63.67 -1.84 -43.33
N ALA A 309 -62.73 -2.58 -43.91
CA ALA A 309 -62.86 -3.13 -45.26
C ALA A 309 -64.07 -4.08 -45.38
N LEU A 310 -64.30 -4.89 -44.35
CA LEU A 310 -65.42 -5.82 -44.29
C LEU A 310 -66.76 -5.11 -44.14
N ALA A 311 -66.80 -4.00 -43.38
CA ALA A 311 -67.97 -3.13 -43.30
C ALA A 311 -68.26 -2.44 -44.65
N ALA A 312 -67.23 -1.93 -45.34
CA ALA A 312 -67.37 -1.31 -46.66
C ALA A 312 -67.88 -2.30 -47.72
N ALA A 313 -67.38 -3.54 -47.71
CA ALA A 313 -67.83 -4.60 -48.63
C ALA A 313 -69.30 -5.03 -48.40
N ARG A 314 -69.82 -4.84 -47.18
CA ARG A 314 -71.22 -5.14 -46.81
C ARG A 314 -72.16 -3.95 -47.03
N ALA A 315 -71.65 -2.77 -47.39
CA ALA A 315 -72.48 -1.60 -47.65
C ALA A 315 -73.36 -1.84 -48.89
N PRO A 316 -74.66 -1.47 -48.85
CA PRO A 316 -75.54 -1.62 -50.01
C PRO A 316 -75.03 -0.81 -51.21
N PRO A 317 -75.27 -1.24 -52.46
CA PRO A 317 -74.98 -0.42 -53.63
C PRO A 317 -75.77 0.89 -53.52
N LEU A 318 -75.10 2.02 -53.77
CA LEU A 318 -75.78 3.31 -53.90
C LEU A 318 -76.87 3.17 -54.95
N ARG A 319 -78.13 3.36 -54.54
CA ARG A 319 -79.26 3.40 -55.46
C ARG A 319 -79.17 4.68 -56.27
N LEU A 320 -79.42 4.56 -57.57
CA LEU A 320 -79.31 5.62 -58.56
C LEU A 320 -80.38 6.72 -58.45
N ASP A 321 -81.09 6.83 -57.31
CA ASP A 321 -82.26 7.70 -57.14
C ASP A 321 -82.00 8.96 -56.27
N ASP A 322 -80.79 9.14 -55.72
CA ASP A 322 -80.45 10.33 -54.90
C ASP A 322 -79.67 11.43 -55.67
N VAL A 323 -79.69 11.39 -57.01
CA VAL A 323 -79.28 12.53 -57.86
C VAL A 323 -80.50 13.07 -58.59
N VAL A 324 -81.26 13.93 -57.92
CA VAL A 324 -82.10 14.97 -58.53
C VAL A 324 -81.94 16.27 -57.75
#